data_AF-A0A7I9VCH0-F1
#
_entry.id   AF-A0A7I9VCH0-F1
#
_cell.length_a   1.000
_cell.length_b   1.000
_cell.length_c   1.000
_cell.angle_alpha   90.00
_cell.angle_beta   90.00
_cell.angle_gamma   90.00
#
_symmetry.space_group_name_H-M   'P 1'
#
loop_
_entity.id
_entity.type
_entity.pdbx_description
1 polymer ?
#
loop_
_entity_poly.entity_id
_entity_poly.type
_entity_poly.pdbx_seq_one_letter_code
_entity_poly.pdbx_strand_id
1 'polypeptide(L)'
;MPLFDDDELQAYYRRIEDRTEAAHARPRRRRRDVPAVVFTCPTPEKIAYDDYPAVMGAILAISRASRARPSLRCYECRCGYWHLTSGVPRPE
;
A
#
# COMPACT_ATOMS: atom_id res chain seq x y z
N MET A 1 -13.48 -15.54 -42.13
CA MET A 1 -12.14 -15.45 -42.73
C MET A 1 -11.19 -15.03 -41.62
N PRO A 2 -10.04 -15.71 -41.45
CA PRO A 2 -9.05 -15.29 -40.45
C PRO A 2 -8.60 -13.85 -40.76
N LEU A 3 -8.29 -13.09 -39.71
CA LEU A 3 -7.99 -11.65 -39.80
C LEU A 3 -6.65 -11.36 -40.52
N PHE A 4 -5.82 -12.39 -40.66
CA PHE A 4 -4.49 -12.36 -41.28
C PHE A 4 -4.28 -13.67 -42.05
N ASP A 5 -3.51 -13.63 -43.13
CA ASP A 5 -2.97 -14.86 -43.74
C ASP A 5 -1.80 -15.42 -42.91
N ASP A 6 -1.45 -16.69 -43.13
CA ASP A 6 -0.46 -17.39 -42.31
C ASP A 6 0.95 -16.75 -42.43
N ASP A 7 1.26 -16.17 -43.58
CA ASP A 7 2.55 -15.50 -43.86
C ASP A 7 2.62 -14.13 -43.16
N GLU A 8 1.53 -13.36 -43.18
CA GLU A 8 1.38 -12.08 -42.50
C GLU A 8 1.43 -12.27 -40.98
N LEU A 9 0.81 -13.34 -40.48
CA LEU A 9 0.86 -13.70 -39.07
C LEU A 9 2.29 -14.05 -38.63
N GLN A 10 3.02 -14.82 -39.44
CA GLN A 10 4.41 -15.17 -39.17
C GLN A 10 5.32 -13.92 -39.17
N ALA A 11 5.14 -13.02 -40.13
CA ALA A 11 5.88 -11.77 -40.20
C ALA A 11 5.61 -10.86 -38.98
N TYR A 12 4.37 -10.83 -38.49
CA TYR A 12 4.00 -10.08 -37.29
C TYR A 12 4.68 -10.63 -36.03
N TYR A 13 4.66 -11.95 -35.82
CA TYR A 13 5.32 -12.57 -34.67
C TYR A 13 6.83 -12.35 -34.69
N ARG A 14 7.47 -12.52 -35.84
CA ARG A 14 8.92 -12.30 -35.99
C ARG A 14 9.34 -10.87 -35.62
N ARG A 15 8.53 -9.88 -36.01
CA ARG A 15 8.76 -8.47 -35.64
C ARG A 15 8.64 -8.23 -34.13
N ILE A 16 7.73 -8.92 -33.44
CA ILE A 16 7.60 -8.80 -31.98
C ILE A 16 8.81 -9.43 -31.28
N GLU A 17 9.23 -10.60 -31.74
CA GLU A 17 10.39 -11.32 -31.20
C GLU A 17 11.66 -10.48 -31.32
N ASP A 18 11.96 -9.92 -32.49
CA ASP A 18 13.12 -9.06 -32.72
C ASP A 18 13.15 -7.84 -31.77
N ARG A 19 11.99 -7.19 -31.57
CA ARG A 19 11.88 -6.03 -30.67
C ARG A 19 12.05 -6.42 -29.20
N THR A 20 11.56 -7.59 -28.83
CA THR A 20 11.61 -8.10 -27.47
C THR A 20 13.03 -8.53 -27.12
N GLU A 21 13.70 -9.25 -28.03
CA GLU A 21 15.11 -9.64 -27.91
C GLU A 21 16.01 -8.40 -27.79
N ALA A 22 15.81 -7.39 -28.64
CA ALA A 22 16.55 -6.13 -28.57
C ALA A 22 16.29 -5.35 -27.26
N ALA A 23 15.11 -5.46 -26.66
CA ALA A 23 14.80 -4.86 -25.37
C ALA A 23 15.45 -5.60 -24.20
N HIS A 24 15.53 -6.94 -24.27
CA HIS A 24 16.18 -7.78 -23.27
C HIS A 24 17.71 -7.73 -23.33
N ALA A 25 18.28 -7.47 -24.51
CA ALA A 25 19.72 -7.27 -24.72
C ALA A 25 20.23 -5.93 -24.14
N ARG A 26 19.35 -4.97 -23.84
CA ARG A 26 19.75 -3.70 -23.22
C ARG A 26 20.19 -3.95 -21.78
N PRO A 27 21.40 -3.51 -21.38
CA PRO A 27 21.82 -3.61 -19.99
C PRO A 27 20.82 -2.84 -19.13
N ARG A 28 20.20 -3.54 -18.18
CA ARG A 28 19.28 -2.95 -17.20
C ARG A 28 20.03 -1.82 -16.50
N ARG A 29 19.62 -0.56 -16.75
CA ARG A 29 20.15 0.60 -16.01
C ARG A 29 20.05 0.25 -14.53
N ARG A 30 21.17 0.34 -13.80
CA ARG A 30 21.20 0.12 -12.35
C ARG A 30 20.06 0.93 -11.75
N ARG A 31 19.13 0.25 -11.08
CA ARG A 31 18.06 0.92 -10.34
C ARG A 31 18.77 1.91 -9.41
N ARG A 32 18.44 3.20 -9.56
CA ARG A 32 18.92 4.23 -8.64
C ARG A 32 18.49 3.79 -7.25
N ASP A 33 19.43 3.74 -6.32
CA ASP A 33 19.13 3.48 -4.93
C ASP A 33 18.28 4.65 -4.43
N VAL A 34 16.98 4.42 -4.27
CA VAL A 34 16.04 5.42 -3.78
C VAL A 34 16.06 5.29 -2.26
N PRO A 35 16.47 6.32 -1.52
CA PRO A 35 16.47 6.25 -0.06
C PRO A 35 15.06 5.94 0.43
N ALA A 36 14.96 5.00 1.37
CA ALA A 36 13.70 4.65 1.99
C ALA A 36 13.10 5.90 2.65
N VAL A 37 11.87 6.26 2.26
CA VAL A 37 11.14 7.33 2.93
C VAL A 37 10.78 6.83 4.32
N VAL A 38 11.45 7.36 5.34
CA VAL A 38 11.12 7.08 6.73
C VAL A 38 9.91 7.93 7.09
N PHE A 39 8.73 7.33 7.05
CA PHE A 39 7.52 7.99 7.52
C PHE A 39 7.54 8.06 9.05
N THR A 40 7.69 9.26 9.60
CA THR A 40 7.44 9.49 11.02
C THR A 40 5.94 9.34 11.29
N CYS A 41 5.58 8.71 12.41
CA CYS A 41 4.18 8.65 12.84
C CYS A 41 3.65 10.09 12.92
N PRO A 42 2.46 10.40 12.36
CA PRO A 42 1.85 11.72 12.48
C PRO A 42 1.52 12.09 13.94
N THR A 43 1.40 11.09 14.83
CA THR A 43 1.09 11.30 16.26
C THR A 43 2.00 10.42 17.13
N PRO A 44 3.30 10.74 17.24
CA PRO A 44 4.26 9.95 18.02
C PRO A 44 3.98 9.99 19.53
N GLU A 45 3.23 10.99 20.00
CA GLU A 45 2.82 11.14 21.40
C GLU A 45 1.66 10.23 21.80
N LYS A 46 0.96 9.62 20.83
CA LYS A 46 -0.19 8.73 21.11
C LYS A 46 0.28 7.29 21.30
N ILE A 47 -0.43 6.57 22.15
CA ILE A 47 -0.24 5.13 22.35
C ILE A 47 -0.38 4.42 21.00
N ALA A 48 0.59 3.58 20.69
CA ALA A 48 0.64 2.72 19.51
C ALA A 48 0.32 1.29 19.94
N TYR A 49 -0.66 0.67 19.28
CA TYR A 49 -1.02 -0.73 19.51
C TYR A 49 -0.51 -1.59 18.36
N ASP A 50 0.05 -2.76 18.68
CA ASP A 50 0.67 -3.66 17.69
C ASP A 50 -0.35 -4.27 16.72
N ASP A 51 -1.58 -4.53 17.18
CA ASP A 51 -2.61 -5.20 16.40
C ASP A 51 -4.02 -4.65 16.64
N TYR A 52 -4.94 -5.05 15.76
CA TYR A 52 -6.34 -4.65 15.82
C TYR A 52 -7.04 -5.11 17.12
N PRO A 53 -6.89 -6.37 17.58
CA PRO A 53 -7.46 -6.79 18.87
C PRO A 53 -7.03 -5.93 20.06
N ALA A 54 -5.75 -5.52 20.14
CA ALA A 54 -5.23 -4.71 21.23
C ALA A 54 -5.87 -3.32 21.28
N VAL A 55 -5.98 -2.64 20.12
CA VAL A 55 -6.64 -1.32 20.06
C VAL A 55 -8.14 -1.43 20.35
N MET A 56 -8.80 -2.50 19.91
CA MET A 56 -10.22 -2.73 20.22
C MET A 56 -10.44 -3.01 21.70
N GLY A 57 -9.56 -3.79 22.34
CA GLY A 57 -9.54 -4.00 23.78
C GLY A 57 -9.43 -2.68 24.55
N ALA A 58 -8.57 -1.76 24.10
CA ALA A 58 -8.44 -0.44 24.68
C ALA A 58 -9.73 0.40 24.55
N ILE A 59 -10.38 0.40 23.39
CA ILE A 59 -11.68 1.08 23.19
C ILE A 59 -12.72 0.57 24.18
N LEU A 60 -12.82 -0.75 24.32
CA LEU A 60 -13.77 -1.38 25.25
C LEU A 60 -13.46 -1.00 26.71
N ALA A 61 -12.18 -1.01 27.10
CA ALA A 61 -11.75 -0.62 28.43
C ALA A 61 -12.11 0.86 28.74
N ILE A 62 -11.80 1.78 27.82
CA ILE A 62 -12.12 3.21 27.96
C ILE A 62 -13.63 3.43 28.01
N SER A 63 -14.39 2.73 27.16
CA SER A 63 -15.85 2.82 27.13
C SER A 63 -16.51 2.33 28.41
N ARG A 64 -15.92 1.34 29.08
CA ARG A 64 -16.38 0.83 30.39
C ARG A 64 -16.02 1.77 31.54
N ALA A 65 -14.83 2.37 31.49
CA ALA A 65 -14.34 3.25 32.54
C ALA A 65 -14.98 4.66 32.50
N SER A 66 -15.38 5.13 31.32
CA SER A 66 -15.89 6.50 31.16
C SER A 66 -17.40 6.60 31.36
N ARG A 67 -17.82 7.53 32.24
CA ARG A 67 -19.23 7.86 32.48
C ARG A 67 -19.92 8.47 31.25
N ALA A 68 -19.15 9.15 30.39
CA ALA A 68 -19.63 9.84 29.19
C ALA A 68 -19.52 9.01 27.90
N ARG A 69 -19.00 7.77 27.96
CA ARG A 69 -18.83 6.84 26.83
C ARG A 69 -18.41 7.52 25.51
N PRO A 70 -17.15 7.96 25.40
CA PRO A 70 -16.67 8.65 24.20
C PRO A 70 -16.77 7.75 22.96
N SER A 71 -17.17 8.33 21.82
CA SER A 71 -17.17 7.64 20.53
C SER A 71 -15.76 7.60 19.94
N LEU A 72 -14.97 6.65 20.41
CA LEU A 72 -13.62 6.40 19.89
C LEU A 72 -13.65 5.57 18.61
N ARG A 73 -12.73 5.88 17.69
CA ARG A 73 -12.43 5.09 16.50
C ARG A 73 -10.96 4.68 16.52
N CYS A 74 -10.64 3.65 15.76
CA CYS A 74 -9.27 3.21 15.53
C CYS A 74 -8.94 3.27 14.03
N TYR A 75 -7.65 3.45 13.71
CA TYR A 75 -7.14 3.39 12.34
C TYR A 75 -5.74 2.78 12.34
N GLU A 76 -5.40 2.09 11.26
CA GLU A 76 -4.03 1.66 10.97
C GLU A 76 -3.26 2.86 10.42
N CYS A 77 -2.18 3.23 11.10
CA CYS A 77 -1.39 4.38 10.74
C CYS A 77 -0.23 3.99 9.82
N ARG A 78 0.27 4.96 9.05
CA ARG A 78 1.44 4.80 8.19
C ARG A 78 2.72 4.35 8.90
N CYS A 79 2.77 4.43 10.23
CA CYS A 79 3.88 3.90 11.04
C CYS A 79 3.81 2.38 11.25
N GLY A 80 2.73 1.71 10.83
CA GLY A 80 2.51 0.27 11.01
C GLY A 80 1.80 -0.10 12.32
N TYR A 81 1.39 0.87 13.12
CA TYR A 81 0.67 0.65 14.38
C TYR A 81 -0.78 1.14 14.31
N TRP A 82 -1.61 0.60 15.20
CA TRP A 82 -2.98 1.03 15.40
C TRP A 82 -3.06 2.18 16.40
N HIS A 83 -3.80 3.23 16.07
CA HIS A 83 -3.99 4.39 16.95
C HIS A 83 -5.47 4.72 17.15
N LEU A 84 -5.77 5.34 18.29
CA LEU A 84 -7.11 5.86 18.63
C LEU A 84 -7.29 7.29 18.16
N THR A 85 -8.50 7.60 17.71
CA THR A 85 -8.94 8.95 17.36
C THR A 85 -10.34 9.21 17.89
N SER A 86 -10.57 10.42 18.38
CA SER A 86 -11.89 10.92 18.77
C SER A 86 -12.63 11.62 17.62
N GLY A 87 -12.00 11.77 16.45
CA GLY A 87 -12.57 12.41 15.26
C GLY A 87 -12.65 11.47 14.05
N VAL A 88 -13.50 11.81 13.08
CA VAL A 88 -13.52 11.15 11.77
C VAL A 88 -12.21 11.50 11.05
N PRO A 89 -11.41 10.51 10.58
CA PRO A 89 -10.23 10.83 9.79
C PRO A 89 -10.66 11.66 8.58
N ARG A 90 -10.03 12.84 8.40
CA ARG A 90 -10.29 13.65 7.22
C ARG A 90 -9.75 12.88 6.00
N PRO A 91 -10.57 12.63 4.98
CA PRO A 91 -10.04 12.12 3.73
C PRO A 91 -9.12 13.21 3.14
N GLU A 92 -7.91 12.82 2.76
CA GLU A 92 -7.02 13.64 1.92
C GLU A 92 -7.56 13.76 0.50
#